data_AF-A0A075B2W2-F1
#
_entry.id   AF-A0A075B2W2-F1
#
_cell.length_a   1.000
_cell.length_b   1.000
_cell.length_c   1.000
_cell.angle_alpha   90.00
_cell.angle_beta   90.00
_cell.angle_gamma   90.00
#
_symmetry.space_group_name_H-M   'P 1'
#
loop_
_entity.id
_entity.type
_entity.pdbx_description
1 polymer ?
#
loop_
_entity_poly.entity_id
_entity_poly.type
_entity_poly.pdbx_seq_one_letter_code
_entity_poly.pdbx_strand_id
1 'polypeptide(L)'
;MENTNALQNPNSEWTTHRGTWITNVVIVVLLKLFFSSIPGISAEASWTLLNVAYNLGSFIMWHWIMGSPFDTDQGSYRGLTLWEQVGGFILVILA
;
A
#
# COMPACT_ATOMS: atom_id res chain seq x y z
N MET A 1 -9.10 21.07 27.38
CA MET A 1 -9.53 20.10 26.35
C MET A 1 -8.26 19.71 25.64
N GLU A 2 -7.73 18.53 25.95
CA GLU A 2 -6.56 18.00 25.28
C GLU A 2 -6.89 17.88 23.79
N ASN A 3 -6.07 18.50 22.94
CA ASN A 3 -6.34 18.60 21.52
C ASN A 3 -6.06 17.21 20.92
N THR A 4 -7.08 16.35 20.87
CA THR A 4 -7.01 14.97 20.36
C THR A 4 -6.60 14.89 18.88
N ASN A 5 -6.41 16.03 18.22
CA ASN A 5 -5.83 16.16 16.89
C ASN A 5 -4.29 16.00 16.87
N ALA A 6 -3.62 16.00 18.03
CA ALA A 6 -2.22 15.62 18.11
C ALA A 6 -2.10 14.10 17.97
N LEU A 7 -1.52 13.65 16.86
CA LEU A 7 -1.06 12.28 16.56
C LEU A 7 -2.07 11.29 15.93
N GLN A 8 -3.04 11.77 15.14
CA GLN A 8 -3.76 10.86 14.24
C GLN A 8 -2.85 10.48 13.07
N ASN A 9 -2.28 9.27 13.14
CA ASN A 9 -1.38 8.73 12.13
C ASN A 9 -2.12 8.54 10.79
N PRO A 10 -1.77 9.27 9.70
CA PRO A 10 -2.44 9.15 8.42
C PRO A 10 -2.39 7.73 7.83
N ASN A 11 -1.38 6.94 8.19
CA ASN A 11 -1.28 5.56 7.76
C ASN A 11 -2.41 4.69 8.30
N SER A 12 -2.98 5.04 9.46
CA SER A 12 -4.04 4.26 10.10
C SER A 12 -5.36 4.27 9.33
N GLU A 13 -5.63 5.36 8.61
CA GLU A 13 -6.83 5.55 7.79
C GLU A 13 -6.55 5.45 6.29
N TRP A 14 -5.30 5.23 5.90
CA TRP A 14 -4.87 5.29 4.51
C TRP A 14 -5.70 4.39 3.59
N THR A 15 -6.05 3.18 4.03
CA THR A 15 -6.89 2.24 3.26
C THR A 15 -8.32 2.73 3.04
N THR A 16 -8.81 3.66 3.86
CA THR A 16 -10.16 4.22 3.76
C THR A 16 -10.24 5.41 2.78
N HIS A 17 -9.10 6.03 2.47
CA HIS A 17 -9.06 7.17 1.55
C HIS A 17 -9.30 6.73 0.11
N ARG A 18 -10.23 7.41 -0.59
CA ARG A 18 -10.54 7.17 -2.01
C ARG A 18 -9.30 7.26 -2.92
N GLY A 19 -8.37 8.15 -2.59
CA GLY A 19 -7.10 8.30 -3.31
C GLY A 19 -6.28 7.01 -3.32
N THR A 20 -6.30 6.23 -2.24
CA THR A 20 -5.57 4.95 -2.12
C THR A 20 -6.09 3.92 -3.13
N TRP A 21 -7.40 3.81 -3.28
CA TRP A 21 -8.01 2.91 -4.26
C TRP A 21 -7.65 3.32 -5.69
N ILE A 22 -7.71 4.62 -5.99
CA ILE A 22 -7.34 5.16 -7.30
C ILE A 22 -5.87 4.88 -7.60
N THR A 23 -4.96 5.13 -6.65
CA THR A 23 -3.53 4.85 -6.81
C THR A 23 -3.28 3.37 -7.15
N ASN A 24 -3.95 2.44 -6.48
CA ASN A 24 -3.80 1.01 -6.77
C ASN A 24 -4.28 0.66 -8.20
N VAL A 25 -5.41 1.21 -8.65
CA VAL A 25 -5.88 1.03 -10.04
C VAL A 25 -4.87 1.58 -11.04
N VAL A 26 -4.32 2.77 -10.79
CA VAL A 26 -3.30 3.38 -11.65
C VAL A 26 -2.05 2.51 -11.72
N ILE A 27 -1.57 2.01 -10.58
CA ILE A 27 -0.41 1.10 -10.52
C ILE A 27 -0.67 -0.17 -11.35
N VAL A 28 -1.83 -0.80 -11.18
CA VAL A 28 -2.21 -2.00 -11.95
C VAL A 28 -2.21 -1.71 -13.45
N VAL A 29 -2.80 -0.59 -13.89
CA VAL A 29 -2.82 -0.21 -15.30
C VAL A 29 -1.41 0.04 -15.83
N LEU A 30 -0.57 0.78 -15.10
CA LEU A 30 0.81 1.06 -15.51
C LEU A 30 1.67 -0.21 -15.59
N LEU A 31 1.59 -1.10 -14.60
CA LEU A 31 2.27 -2.40 -14.63
C LEU A 31 1.77 -3.26 -15.79
N LYS A 32 0.46 -3.24 -16.07
CA LYS A 32 -0.09 -3.99 -17.20
C LYS A 32 0.46 -3.49 -18.53
N LEU A 33 0.47 -2.18 -18.74
CA LEU A 33 1.00 -1.56 -19.95
C LEU A 33 2.50 -1.86 -20.10
N PHE A 34 3.25 -1.73 -19.01
CA PHE A 34 4.68 -2.04 -18.97
C PHE A 34 4.95 -3.48 -19.39
N PHE A 35 4.37 -4.48 -18.72
CA PHE A 35 4.62 -5.88 -19.08
C PHE A 35 4.13 -6.20 -20.50
N SER A 36 2.94 -5.72 -20.89
CA SER A 36 2.41 -5.98 -22.24
C SER A 36 3.26 -5.37 -23.37
N SER A 37 4.09 -4.37 -23.07
CA SER A 37 5.01 -3.77 -24.05
C SER A 37 6.25 -4.61 -24.34
N ILE A 38 6.53 -5.65 -23.54
CA ILE A 38 7.72 -6.51 -23.69
C ILE A 38 7.50 -7.49 -24.86
N PRO A 39 8.33 -7.47 -25.92
CA PRO A 39 8.21 -8.41 -27.02
C PRO A 39 8.45 -9.86 -26.57
N GLY A 40 7.63 -10.79 -27.06
CA GLY A 40 7.81 -12.22 -26.83
C GLY A 40 7.18 -12.79 -25.55
N ILE A 41 6.55 -11.97 -24.71
CA ILE A 41 5.75 -12.47 -23.59
C ILE A 41 4.30 -12.76 -24.03
N SER A 42 3.71 -13.83 -23.52
CA SER A 42 2.29 -14.13 -23.76
C SER A 42 1.37 -13.21 -22.95
N ALA A 43 0.10 -13.13 -23.34
CA ALA A 43 -0.90 -12.36 -22.60
C ALA A 43 -1.06 -12.88 -21.16
N GLU A 44 -1.09 -14.19 -20.98
CA GLU A 44 -1.20 -14.87 -19.68
C GLU A 44 0.03 -14.59 -18.82
N ALA A 45 1.23 -14.71 -19.39
CA ALA A 45 2.48 -14.39 -18.70
C ALA A 45 2.51 -12.93 -18.22
N SER A 46 2.02 -11.99 -19.03
CA SER A 46 1.94 -10.57 -18.64
C SER A 46 1.00 -10.33 -17.44
N TRP A 47 -0.11 -11.08 -17.35
CA TRP A 47 -1.02 -11.02 -16.20
C TRP A 47 -0.38 -11.64 -14.95
N THR A 48 0.33 -12.75 -15.09
CA THR A 48 1.07 -13.38 -13.99
C THR A 48 2.15 -12.45 -13.44
N LEU A 49 2.95 -11.84 -14.32
CA LEU A 49 4.00 -10.88 -13.93
C LEU A 49 3.43 -9.66 -13.21
N LEU A 50 2.31 -9.12 -13.70
CA LEU A 50 1.60 -8.04 -13.00
C LEU A 50 1.20 -8.47 -11.58
N ASN A 51 0.56 -9.64 -11.43
CA ASN A 51 0.13 -10.12 -10.12
C ASN A 51 1.31 -10.31 -9.18
N VAL A 52 2.40 -10.93 -9.65
CA VAL A 52 3.61 -11.14 -8.85
C VAL A 52 4.22 -9.80 -8.44
N ALA A 53 4.40 -8.86 -9.36
CA ALA A 53 4.99 -7.56 -9.09
C ALA A 53 4.15 -6.73 -8.11
N TYR A 54 2.83 -6.70 -8.31
CA TYR A 54 1.91 -5.97 -7.45
C TYR A 54 1.87 -6.56 -6.03
N ASN A 55 1.81 -7.88 -5.89
CA ASN A 55 1.81 -8.54 -4.58
C ASN A 55 3.15 -8.38 -3.86
N LEU A 56 4.28 -8.50 -4.58
CA LEU A 56 5.60 -8.29 -3.99
C LEU A 56 5.77 -6.85 -3.51
N GLY A 57 5.41 -5.86 -4.33
CA GLY A 57 5.45 -4.45 -3.95
C GLY A 57 4.56 -4.15 -2.75
N SER A 58 3.33 -4.69 -2.76
CA SER A 58 2.39 -4.56 -1.63
C SER A 58 2.94 -5.20 -0.36
N PHE A 59 3.55 -6.39 -0.47
CA PHE A 59 4.15 -7.08 0.67
C PHE A 59 5.27 -6.25 1.31
N ILE A 60 6.20 -5.74 0.51
CA ILE A 60 7.30 -4.89 0.97
C ILE A 60 6.75 -3.63 1.65
N MET A 61 5.80 -2.97 1.01
CA MET A 61 5.19 -1.77 1.56
C MET A 61 4.54 -2.02 2.93
N TRP A 62 3.74 -3.08 3.05
CA TRP A 62 3.02 -3.36 4.29
C TRP A 62 3.91 -3.90 5.42
N HIS A 63 4.90 -4.74 5.10
CA HIS A 63 5.64 -5.51 6.12
C HIS A 63 7.08 -5.03 6.34
N TRP A 64 7.59 -4.14 5.50
CA TRP A 64 8.99 -3.69 5.57
C TRP A 64 9.13 -2.18 5.73
N ILE A 65 8.19 -1.39 5.22
CA ILE A 65 8.21 0.06 5.41
C ILE A 65 7.71 0.37 6.82
N MET A 66 8.57 1.00 7.63
CA MET A 66 8.28 1.41 9.00
C MET A 66 8.07 2.92 9.10
N GLY A 67 7.25 3.34 10.07
CA GLY A 67 6.99 4.75 10.35
C GLY A 67 6.03 5.42 9.34
N SER A 68 6.04 6.75 9.31
CA SER A 68 5.26 7.55 8.35
C SER A 68 6.18 8.31 7.40
N PRO A 69 5.90 8.34 6.09
CA PRO A 69 6.73 9.05 5.11
C PRO A 69 6.68 10.58 5.23
N PHE A 70 5.73 11.15 5.99
CA PHE A 70 5.46 12.60 5.99
C PHE A 70 5.53 13.28 7.35
N ASP A 71 6.02 12.62 8.41
CA ASP A 71 6.10 13.24 9.74
C ASP A 71 7.44 13.01 10.45
N THR A 72 7.98 14.08 11.02
CA THR A 72 9.27 14.12 11.74
C THR A 72 9.17 13.67 13.20
N ASP A 73 7.97 13.53 13.76
CA ASP A 73 7.77 13.11 15.15
C ASP A 73 6.87 11.85 15.24
N GLN A 74 7.45 10.70 14.87
CA GLN A 74 6.72 9.43 14.76
C GLN A 74 6.23 8.85 16.10
N GLY A 75 6.57 9.47 17.24
CA GLY A 75 6.07 9.10 18.57
C GLY A 75 5.99 7.59 18.83
N SER A 76 4.80 7.09 19.16
CA SER A 76 4.49 5.67 19.42
C SER A 76 4.47 4.77 18.18
N TYR A 77 4.51 5.34 16.97
CA TYR A 77 4.47 4.60 15.70
C TYR A 77 5.87 4.32 15.14
N ARG A 78 6.91 4.78 15.84
CA ARG A 78 8.30 4.53 15.48
C ARG A 78 8.62 3.03 15.61
N GLY A 79 9.03 2.43 14.51
CA GLY A 79 9.36 0.99 14.46
C GLY A 79 8.17 0.07 14.22
N LEU A 80 6.97 0.61 14.01
CA LEU A 80 5.83 -0.14 13.50
C LEU A 80 5.86 -0.11 11.97
N THR A 81 5.62 -1.26 11.36
CA THR A 81 5.33 -1.39 9.92
C THR A 81 4.02 -0.69 9.56
N LEU A 82 3.81 -0.35 8.29
CA LEU A 82 2.52 0.17 7.83
C LEU A 82 1.36 -0.76 8.21
N TRP A 83 1.59 -2.07 8.18
CA TRP A 83 0.60 -3.08 8.58
C TRP A 83 0.18 -2.95 10.03
N GLU A 84 1.13 -2.73 10.94
CA GLU A 84 0.86 -2.56 12.37
C GLU A 84 0.22 -1.21 12.70
N GLN A 85 0.28 -0.24 11.78
CA GLN A 85 -0.28 1.09 11.95
C GLN A 85 -1.76 1.19 11.54
N VAL A 86 -2.28 0.28 10.70
CA VAL A 86 -3.70 0.30 10.28
C VAL A 86 -4.61 -0.30 11.36
N GLY A 87 -5.63 0.47 11.77
CA GLY A 87 -6.60 0.06 12.78
C GLY A 87 -7.57 -1.02 12.28
N GLY A 88 -7.88 -1.99 13.13
CA GLY A 88 -8.76 -3.11 12.82
C GLY A 88 -10.23 -2.72 12.62
N PHE A 89 -10.64 -2.60 11.35
CA PHE A 89 -12.03 -2.87 10.91
C PHE A 89 -12.14 -3.43 9.46
N ILE A 90 -11.03 -3.74 8.78
CA ILE A 90 -11.04 -4.45 7.49
C ILE A 90 -10.07 -5.63 7.58
N LEU A 91 -10.56 -6.68 8.24
CA LEU A 91 -10.04 -8.05 8.13
C LEU A 91 -10.79 -8.80 7.01
N VAL A 92 -11.21 -8.12 5.93
CA VAL A 92 -12.34 -8.61 5.09
C VAL A 92 -12.04 -8.81 3.60
N ILE A 93 -10.87 -8.50 3.02
CA ILE A 93 -10.70 -8.74 1.57
C ILE A 93 -9.52 -9.61 1.13
N LEU A 94 -8.47 -9.85 1.91
CA LEU A 94 -7.35 -10.69 1.42
C LEU A 94 -6.64 -11.49 2.52
N ALA A 95 -7.30 -12.53 3.01
CA ALA A 95 -6.65 -13.80 3.38
C ALA A 95 -7.09 -14.86 2.38
#